data_AF-A0A0P0VJN9-F1
#
_entry.id   AF-A0A0P0VJN9-F1
#
_cell.length_a   1.000
_cell.length_b   1.000
_cell.length_c   1.000
_cell.angle_alpha   90.00
_cell.angle_beta   90.00
_cell.angle_gamma   90.00
#
_symmetry.space_group_name_H-M   'P 1'
#
loop_
_entity.id
_entity.type
_entity.pdbx_description
1 polymer ?
#
loop_
_entity_poly.entity_id
_entity_poly.type
_entity_poly.pdbx_seq_one_letter_code
_entity_poly.pdbx_strand_id
1 'polypeptide(L)' 'MVVRRDTMHWDGWFVMGDDDTVFFPDNMVAVLNKFDHAKTYYIGAPSESVEQDVMHSYSMAFGGGGFAISYPAA' A
#
# COMPACT_ATOMS: atom_id res chain seq x y z
N MET A 1 -4.12 9.93 6.08
CA MET A 1 -2.83 10.60 6.39
C MET A 1 -2.25 11.20 5.12
N VAL A 2 -2.22 12.52 4.96
CA VAL A 2 -1.49 13.19 3.87
C VAL A 2 -0.06 13.41 4.37
N VAL A 3 0.89 12.63 3.88
CA VAL A 3 2.31 12.80 4.22
C VAL A 3 2.84 14.01 3.45
N ARG A 4 3.42 14.94 4.22
CA ARG A 4 4.07 16.15 3.75
C ARG A 4 5.15 15.82 2.69
N ARG A 5 5.11 16.54 1.56
CA ARG A 5 5.85 16.26 0.31
C ARG A 5 7.34 16.62 0.36
N ASP A 6 7.80 17.20 1.47
CA ASP A 6 9.00 18.02 1.56
C ASP A 6 10.28 17.25 1.91
N THR A 7 10.22 15.94 2.22
CA THR A 7 11.42 15.18 2.65
C THR A 7 11.57 13.78 2.08
N MET A 8 10.72 13.34 1.14
CA MET A 8 10.69 11.95 0.71
C MET A 8 10.18 11.86 -0.74
N HIS A 9 10.96 11.28 -1.66
CA HIS A 9 10.57 11.09 -3.06
C HIS A 9 9.53 9.97 -3.16
N TRP A 10 8.24 10.34 -3.15
CA TRP A 10 7.08 9.42 -3.30
C TRP A 10 6.69 9.18 -4.77
N ASP A 11 7.56 9.55 -5.70
CA ASP A 11 7.20 9.70 -7.11
C ASP A 11 6.80 8.33 -7.71
N GLY A 12 5.51 8.02 -7.69
CA GLY A 12 4.96 6.81 -8.27
C GLY A 12 4.05 5.95 -7.39
N TRP A 13 3.77 6.31 -6.13
CA TRP A 13 2.93 5.49 -5.24
C TRP A 13 1.82 6.29 -4.55
N PHE A 14 0.64 5.68 -4.48
CA PHE A 14 -0.44 6.05 -3.59
C PHE A 14 -0.50 5.04 -2.43
N VAL A 15 -0.48 5.52 -1.19
CA VAL A 15 -0.58 4.66 0.00
C VAL A 15 -1.86 5.01 0.76
N MET A 16 -2.62 3.98 1.12
CA MET A 16 -3.90 4.10 1.81
C MET A 16 -3.94 3.17 3.03
N GLY A 17 -4.73 3.54 4.03
CA GLY A 17 -5.01 2.77 5.24
C GLY A 17 -6.12 3.43 6.03
N ASP A 18 -6.59 2.75 7.08
CA ASP A 18 -7.65 3.22 7.98
C ASP A 18 -7.13 4.35 8.91
N ASP A 19 -8.03 4.98 9.67
CA ASP A 19 -7.68 6.07 10.58
C ASP A 19 -6.91 5.62 11.83
N ASP A 20 -6.83 4.30 12.06
CA ASP A 20 -6.05 3.62 13.09
C ASP A 20 -4.83 2.84 12.54
N THR A 21 -4.54 2.92 11.23
CA THR A 21 -3.34 2.31 10.62
C THR A 21 -2.08 3.13 10.91
N VAL A 22 -1.03 2.47 11.44
CA VAL A 22 0.29 3.07 11.69
C VAL A 22 1.28 2.71 10.59
N PHE A 23 1.82 3.70 9.90
CA PHE A 23 2.85 3.53 8.87
C PHE A 23 4.26 3.82 9.41
N PHE A 24 5.24 3.08 8.90
CA PHE A 24 6.67 3.34 9.07
C PHE A 24 7.24 3.83 7.73
N PRO A 25 7.29 5.15 7.45
CA PRO A 25 7.57 5.66 6.11
C PRO A 25 8.92 5.20 5.54
N ASP A 26 10.00 5.23 6.33
CA ASP A 26 11.34 4.85 5.85
C ASP A 26 11.41 3.37 5.44
N ASN A 27 10.81 2.49 6.24
CA ASN A 27 10.71 1.07 5.93
C ASN A 27 9.86 0.85 4.68
N MET A 28 8.75 1.58 4.57
CA MET A 28 7.86 1.47 3.43
C MET A 28 8.54 1.92 2.14
N VAL A 29 9.23 3.06 2.13
CA VAL A 29 10.00 3.51 0.96
C VAL A 29 11.12 2.54 0.62
N ALA A 30 11.84 1.99 1.61
CA ALA A 30 12.86 0.96 1.36
C ALA A 30 12.30 -0.31 0.73
N VAL A 31 11.04 -0.68 1.00
CA VAL A 31 10.35 -1.81 0.37
C VAL A 31 9.82 -1.44 -1.01
N LEU A 32 9.11 -0.32 -1.14
CA LEU A 32 8.50 0.13 -2.40
C LEU A 32 9.55 0.44 -3.48
N ASN A 33 10.73 0.93 -3.10
CA ASN A 33 11.86 1.16 -4.02
C ASN A 33 12.42 -0.12 -4.66
N LYS A 34 12.00 -1.31 -4.21
CA LYS A 34 12.34 -2.58 -4.88
C LYS A 34 11.51 -2.83 -6.13
N PHE A 35 10.44 -2.08 -6.34
CA PHE A 35 9.51 -2.24 -7.45
C PHE A 35 9.62 -1.07 -8.43
N ASP A 36 9.49 -1.38 -9.72
CA ASP A 36 9.43 -0.37 -10.78
C ASP A 36 8.05 0.31 -10.77
N HIS A 37 7.96 1.47 -10.13
CA HIS A 37 6.71 2.23 -9.97
C HIS A 37 6.06 2.66 -11.31
N ALA A 38 6.75 2.52 -12.45
CA ALA A 38 6.17 2.73 -13.78
C ALA A 38 5.35 1.52 -14.30
N LYS A 39 5.35 0.40 -13.57
CA LYS A 39 4.49 -0.76 -13.82
C LYS A 39 3.26 -0.76 -12.89
N THR A 40 2.26 -1.55 -13.25
CA THR A 40 1.01 -1.70 -12.48
C THR A 40 1.24 -2.65 -11.30
N TYR A 41 1.20 -2.09 -10.08
CA TYR A 41 1.36 -2.82 -8.83
C TYR A 41 0.25 -2.45 -7.84
N TYR A 42 -0.31 -3.48 -7.21
CA TYR A 42 -1.19 -3.40 -6.07
C TYR A 42 -0.57 -4.25 -4.96
N ILE A 43 -0.15 -3.62 -3.86
CA ILE A 43 0.68 -4.22 -2.82
C ILE A 43 0.00 -4.05 -1.47
N GLY A 44 -0.23 -5.15 -0.78
CA GLY A 44 -0.72 -5.18 0.60
C GLY A 44 -0.77 -6.60 1.14
N ALA A 45 -1.34 -6.77 2.33
CA ALA A 45 -1.49 -8.08 2.96
C ALA A 45 -2.93 -8.62 2.83
N PRO A 46 -3.14 -9.94 2.90
CA PRO A 46 -4.47 -10.52 3.09
C PRO A 46 -5.13 -10.02 4.38
N SER A 47 -6.45 -10.19 4.48
CA SER A 47 -7.22 -9.85 5.68
C SER A 47 -6.96 -10.83 6.82
N GLU A 48 -7.16 -10.38 8.06
CA GLU A 48 -7.22 -11.30 9.20
C GLU A 48 -8.47 -12.18 9.17
N SER A 49 -9.49 -11.79 8.38
CA SER A 49 -10.74 -12.53 8.22
C SER A 49 -10.65 -13.51 7.07
N VAL A 50 -10.69 -14.81 7.37
CA VAL A 50 -10.69 -15.88 6.36
C VAL A 50 -11.85 -15.72 5.38
N GLU A 51 -13.02 -15.28 5.85
CA GLU A 51 -14.18 -15.03 5.01
C GLU A 51 -13.92 -13.93 3.99
N GLN A 52 -13.25 -12.84 4.38
CA GLN A 52 -12.89 -11.76 3.47
C GLN A 52 -11.87 -12.23 2.44
N ASP A 53 -10.87 -12.98 2.88
CA ASP A 53 -9.86 -13.55 1.99
C ASP A 53 -10.47 -14.50 0.95
N VAL A 54 -11.35 -15.41 1.38
CA VAL A 54 -12.04 -16.34 0.49
C VAL A 54 -12.95 -15.60 -0.49
N MET A 55 -13.75 -14.62 -0.03
CA MET A 55 -14.62 -13.85 -0.91
C MET A 55 -13.85 -13.09 -1.99
N HIS A 56 -12.65 -12.62 -1.68
CA HIS A 56 -11.82 -11.85 -2.61
C HIS A 56 -10.69 -12.66 -3.24
N SER A 57 -10.71 -14.00 -3.12
CA SER A 57 -9.69 -14.90 -3.67
C SER A 57 -8.26 -14.47 -3.32
N TYR A 58 -8.04 -13.95 -2.11
CA TYR A 58 -6.76 -13.42 -1.61
C TYR A 58 -6.14 -12.32 -2.50
N SER A 59 -6.96 -11.68 -3.34
CA SER A 59 -6.51 -10.72 -4.35
C SER A 59 -6.79 -9.25 -3.96
N MET A 60 -7.45 -9.02 -2.82
CA MET A 60 -7.61 -7.69 -2.23
C MET A 60 -6.72 -7.55 -1.00
N ALA A 61 -6.11 -6.38 -0.87
CA ALA A 61 -5.37 -6.01 0.33
C ALA A 61 -6.32 -5.58 1.44
N PHE A 62 -5.95 -5.94 2.67
CA PHE A 62 -6.65 -5.54 3.87
C PHE A 62 -6.46 -4.06 4.20
N GLY A 63 -7.58 -3.32 4.28
CA GLY A 63 -7.58 -1.87 4.54
C GLY A 63 -6.88 -1.48 5.85
N GLY A 64 -7.17 -2.19 6.95
CA GLY A 64 -6.61 -1.88 8.27
C GLY A 64 -5.09 -2.10 8.36
N GLY A 65 -4.52 -2.95 7.50
CA GLY A 65 -3.08 -3.16 7.36
C GLY A 65 -2.39 -2.14 6.44
N GLY A 66 -3.19 -1.38 5.68
CA GLY A 66 -2.75 -0.47 4.65
C GLY A 66 -2.28 -1.17 3.37
N PHE A 67 -2.30 -0.43 2.26
CA PHE A 67 -1.86 -0.91 0.95
C PHE A 67 -1.28 0.22 0.09
N ALA A 68 -0.49 -0.15 -0.90
CA ALA A 68 0.16 0.74 -1.86
C ALA A 68 -0.26 0.40 -3.29
N ILE A 69 -0.56 1.42 -4.08
CA ILE A 69 -0.91 1.33 -5.50
C ILE A 69 0.10 2.16 -6.29
N SER A 70 0.70 1.58 -7.34
CA SER A 70 1.57 2.36 -8.21
C SER A 70 0.76 3.34 -9.07
N TYR A 71 1.36 4.43 -9.51
CA TYR A 71 0.68 5.48 -10.27
C TYR A 71 -0.07 4.96 -11.52
N PRO A 72 0.46 4.02 -12.33
CA PRO A 72 -0.29 3.44 -13.46
C PRO A 72 -1.49 2.57 -13.06
N ALA A 73 -1.61 2.17 -11.80
CA ALA A 73 -2.69 1.33 -11.28
C ALA A 73 -3.81 2.13 -10.56
N ALA A 74 -3.62 3.44 -10.39
CA ALA A 74 -4.55 4.35 -9.70
C ALA A 74 -5.32 5.22 -10.70
#